data_AF-A0A932DJC0-F1
#
_entry.id   AF-A0A932DJC0-F1
#
_cell.length_a   1.000
_cell.length_b   1.000
_cell.length_c   1.000
_cell.angle_alpha   90.00
_cell.angle_beta   90.00
_cell.angle_gamma   90.00
#
_symmetry.space_group_name_H-M   'P 1'
#
loop_
_entity.id
_entity.type
_entity.pdbx_description
1 polymer ?
#
loop_
_entity_poly.entity_id
_entity_poly.type
_entity_poly.pdbx_seq_one_letter_code
_entity_poly.pdbx_strand_id
1 'polypeptide(L)'
;RPDPALCLLEQGLLCNGPATRSGCGALCPMAGALCVGCYGPAEGVLDYGARLMTAVASVIDSTNPAEIERILDGIPDPAGAFYRFNMGGSLLRAGRLPRKSKVAHEP
;
A
#
# COMPACT_ATOMS: atom_id res chain seq x y z
N ARG A 1 11.04 18.03 7.02
CA ARG A 1 10.08 17.55 8.05
C ARG A 1 8.69 17.89 7.54
N PRO A 2 7.70 16.96 7.60
CA PRO A 2 6.36 17.23 7.07
C PRO A 2 5.70 18.40 7.81
N ASP A 3 4.85 19.13 7.10
CA ASP A 3 3.99 20.16 7.70
C ASP A 3 2.95 19.48 8.60
N PRO A 4 2.87 19.84 9.90
CA PRO A 4 1.93 19.22 10.83
C PRO A 4 0.46 19.62 10.58
N ALA A 5 0.19 20.70 9.84
CA ALA A 5 -1.15 21.17 9.53
C ALA A 5 -1.74 20.54 8.26
N LEU A 6 -0.89 19.96 7.40
CA LEU A 6 -1.31 19.35 6.13
C LEU A 6 -1.37 17.83 6.24
N CYS A 7 -2.28 17.22 5.49
CA CYS A 7 -2.35 15.76 5.37
C CYS A 7 -1.02 15.22 4.82
N LEU A 8 -0.45 14.19 5.48
CA LEU A 8 0.81 13.58 5.03
C LEU A 8 0.70 13.03 3.59
N LEU A 9 -0.46 12.48 3.22
CA LEU A 9 -0.67 11.93 1.88
C LEU A 9 -0.72 13.03 0.81
N GLU A 10 -1.32 14.18 1.11
CA GLU A 10 -1.35 15.33 0.19
C GLU A 10 0.03 15.98 0.03
N GLN A 11 0.91 15.81 1.02
CA GLN A 11 2.32 16.21 0.93
C GLN A 11 3.17 15.22 0.09
N GLY A 12 2.55 14.24 -0.56
CA GLY A 12 3.24 13.22 -1.35
C GLY A 12 3.89 12.12 -0.53
N LEU A 13 3.59 12.02 0.77
CA LEU A 13 4.12 10.97 1.63
C LEU A 13 3.11 9.83 1.73
N LEU A 14 3.53 8.63 1.32
CA LEU A 14 2.67 7.45 1.29
C LEU A 14 2.22 7.05 2.70
N CYS A 15 1.07 7.58 3.13
CA CYS A 15 0.49 7.37 4.43
C CYS A 15 -0.74 6.46 4.30
N ASN A 16 -0.74 5.35 5.02
CA ASN A 16 -1.76 4.32 4.85
C ASN A 16 -3.08 4.60 5.59
N GLY A 17 -3.17 5.75 6.27
CA GLY A 17 -4.30 6.14 7.12
C GLY A 17 -5.67 6.01 6.44
N PRO A 18 -5.87 6.51 5.21
CA PRO A 18 -7.18 6.49 4.54
C PRO A 18 -7.79 5.10 4.31
N ALA A 19 -6.97 4.05 4.28
CA ALA A 19 -7.44 2.67 4.14
C ALA A 19 -7.44 1.88 5.46
N THR A 20 -6.94 2.48 6.54
CA THR A 20 -6.76 1.83 7.84
C THR A 20 -7.93 2.11 8.75
N ARG A 21 -8.45 1.08 9.40
CA ARG A 21 -9.47 1.21 10.45
C ARG A 21 -8.96 2.11 11.58
N SER A 22 -9.84 2.97 12.08
CA SER A 22 -9.56 3.81 13.25
C SER A 22 -9.50 2.98 14.55
N GLY A 23 -9.11 3.61 15.66
CA GLY A 23 -9.03 3.00 16.99
C GLY A 23 -7.70 3.25 17.70
N CYS A 24 -6.62 3.41 16.95
CA CYS A 24 -5.30 3.73 17.52
C CYS A 24 -5.11 5.22 17.88
N GLY A 25 -6.08 6.09 17.56
CA GLY A 25 -5.95 7.54 17.76
C GLY A 25 -4.97 8.25 16.83
N ALA A 26 -4.60 7.63 15.70
CA ALA A 26 -3.66 8.18 14.72
C ALA A 26 -2.30 8.60 15.32
N LEU A 27 -1.78 7.80 16.26
CA LEU A 27 -0.53 8.08 16.98
C LEU A 27 0.66 8.34 16.05
N CYS A 28 0.79 7.60 14.93
CA CYS A 28 1.91 7.79 14.01
C CYS A 28 1.83 9.15 13.28
N PRO A 29 0.72 9.51 12.60
CA PRO A 29 0.57 10.86 12.04
C PRO A 29 0.71 11.98 13.06
N MET A 30 0.19 11.81 14.28
CA MET A 30 0.33 12.79 15.37
C MET A 30 1.78 13.03 15.78
N ALA A 31 2.65 12.04 15.61
CA ALA A 31 4.10 12.15 15.81
C ALA A 31 4.86 12.61 14.56
N GLY A 32 4.17 12.91 13.45
CA GLY A 32 4.77 13.27 12.16
C GLY A 32 5.32 12.06 11.38
N ALA A 33 4.93 10.84 11.74
CA ALA A 33 5.31 9.61 11.06
C ALA A 33 4.15 9.08 10.19
N LEU A 34 4.47 8.27 9.18
CA LEU A 34 3.47 7.69 8.29
C LEU A 34 2.65 6.63 9.02
N CYS A 35 1.34 6.58 8.75
CA CYS A 35 0.55 5.42 9.12
C CYS A 35 1.03 4.22 8.30
N VAL A 36 1.31 3.10 8.96
CA VAL A 36 1.81 1.87 8.33
C VAL A 36 0.71 0.82 8.09
N GLY A 37 -0.52 1.08 8.53
CA GLY A 37 -1.66 0.20 8.25
C GLY A 37 -1.84 -1.01 9.17
N CYS A 38 -1.29 -0.96 10.39
CA CYS A 38 -1.28 -2.11 11.30
C CYS A 38 -2.66 -2.52 11.83
N TYR A 39 -3.65 -1.63 11.84
CA TYR A 39 -5.01 -1.94 12.31
C TYR A 39 -5.88 -2.60 11.22
N GLY A 40 -5.34 -2.74 10.01
CA GLY A 40 -6.01 -3.40 8.90
C GLY A 40 -7.21 -2.62 8.36
N PRO A 41 -8.02 -3.26 7.50
CA PRO A 41 -9.13 -2.62 6.81
C PRO A 41 -10.34 -2.32 7.70
N ALA A 42 -11.11 -1.30 7.30
CA ALA A 42 -12.45 -1.06 7.83
C ALA A 42 -13.42 -2.20 7.51
N GLU A 43 -14.57 -2.24 8.18
CA GLU A 43 -15.56 -3.30 7.99
C GLU A 43 -16.13 -3.27 6.56
N GLY A 44 -16.32 -4.46 5.97
CA GLY A 44 -16.83 -4.59 4.60
C GLY A 44 -15.80 -4.34 3.49
N VAL A 45 -14.57 -3.91 3.81
CA VAL A 45 -13.50 -3.75 2.81
C VAL A 45 -12.90 -5.12 2.51
N LEU A 46 -13.04 -5.56 1.26
CA LEU A 46 -12.58 -6.87 0.79
C LEU A 46 -11.05 -6.95 0.70
N ASP A 47 -10.42 -5.90 0.18
CA ASP A 47 -8.98 -5.85 -0.02
C ASP A 47 -8.44 -4.50 0.46
N TYR A 48 -7.58 -4.57 1.47
CA TYR A 48 -6.95 -3.40 2.06
C TYR A 48 -6.05 -2.64 1.08
N GLY A 49 -5.19 -3.35 0.35
CA GLY A 49 -4.20 -2.72 -0.50
C GLY A 49 -4.85 -2.10 -1.73
N ALA A 50 -5.87 -2.73 -2.31
CA ALA A 50 -6.67 -2.13 -3.37
C ALA A 50 -7.39 -0.85 -2.90
N ARG A 51 -7.92 -0.85 -1.67
CA ARG A 51 -8.55 0.34 -1.10
C ARG A 51 -7.54 1.47 -0.89
N LEU A 52 -6.32 1.13 -0.44
CA LEU A 52 -5.24 2.09 -0.29
C LEU A 52 -4.74 2.63 -1.64
N MET A 53 -4.60 1.79 -2.66
CA MET A 53 -4.26 2.21 -4.02
C MET A 53 -5.26 3.22 -4.57
N THR A 54 -6.56 3.04 -4.28
CA THR A 54 -7.60 4.00 -4.67
C THR A 54 -7.38 5.36 -4.01
N ALA A 55 -7.04 5.38 -2.71
CA ALA A 55 -6.76 6.62 -1.99
C ALA A 55 -5.48 7.33 -2.48
N VAL A 56 -4.45 6.56 -2.86
CA VAL A 56 -3.23 7.12 -3.46
C VAL A 56 -3.52 7.67 -4.84
N ALA A 57 -4.22 6.92 -5.69
CA ALA A 57 -4.58 7.37 -7.04
C ALA A 57 -5.42 8.65 -7.00
N SER A 58 -6.28 8.84 -6.00
CA SER A 58 -7.13 10.03 -5.88
C SER A 58 -6.38 11.30 -5.51
N VAL A 59 -5.16 11.22 -4.97
CA VAL A 59 -4.35 12.41 -4.65
C VAL A 59 -3.33 12.77 -5.74
N ILE A 60 -3.17 11.91 -6.75
CA ILE A 60 -2.31 12.20 -7.89
C ILE A 60 -3.04 13.19 -8.80
N ASP A 61 -2.66 14.46 -8.70
CA ASP A 61 -3.19 15.54 -9.53
C ASP A 61 -2.43 15.64 -10.87
N SER A 62 -2.61 14.63 -11.72
CA SER A 62 -2.11 14.65 -13.10
C SER A 62 -3.00 13.82 -14.00
N THR A 63 -3.21 14.30 -15.22
CA THR A 63 -3.88 13.57 -16.30
C THR A 63 -2.91 13.10 -17.39
N ASN A 64 -1.61 13.37 -17.24
CA ASN A 64 -0.58 12.98 -18.20
C ASN A 64 -0.02 11.59 -17.85
N PRO A 65 -0.19 10.57 -18.72
CA PRO A 65 0.27 9.21 -18.44
C PRO A 65 1.75 9.10 -18.06
N ALA A 66 2.64 9.83 -18.76
CA ALA A 66 4.07 9.77 -18.49
C ALA A 66 4.45 10.41 -17.15
N GLU A 67 3.66 11.38 -16.68
CA GLU A 67 3.86 11.97 -15.35
C GLU A 67 3.34 11.06 -14.25
N ILE A 68 2.17 10.45 -14.45
CA ILE A 68 1.60 9.45 -13.55
C ILE A 68 2.58 8.28 -13.36
N GLU A 69 3.14 7.75 -14.45
CA GLU A 69 4.15 6.68 -14.39
C GLU A 69 5.35 7.08 -13.53
N ARG A 70 5.92 8.28 -13.75
CA ARG A 70 7.04 8.79 -12.94
C ARG A 70 6.69 8.94 -11.46
N ILE A 71 5.46 9.32 -11.12
CA ILE A 71 4.99 9.43 -9.74
C ILE A 71 4.89 8.03 -9.11
N LEU A 72 4.31 7.07 -9.84
CA LEU A 72 4.16 5.69 -9.38
C LEU A 72 5.52 4.98 -9.22
N ASP A 73 6.49 5.27 -10.08
CA ASP A 73 7.88 4.80 -9.95
C ASP A 73 8.56 5.32 -8.67
N GLY A 74 8.03 6.38 -8.07
CA GLY A 74 8.45 6.89 -6.77
C GLY A 74 8.09 5.97 -5.60
N ILE A 75 7.31 4.90 -5.82
CA ILE A 75 6.95 3.89 -4.81
C ILE A 75 7.87 2.67 -4.98
N PRO A 76 8.97 2.55 -4.20
CA PRO A 76 10.01 1.56 -4.50
C PRO A 76 9.59 0.12 -4.26
N ASP A 77 8.68 -0.11 -3.31
CA ASP A 77 8.12 -1.43 -2.99
C ASP A 77 6.60 -1.33 -2.79
N PRO A 78 5.82 -1.42 -3.88
CA PRO A 78 4.36 -1.36 -3.80
C PRO A 78 3.79 -2.52 -2.95
N ALA A 79 4.35 -3.72 -3.06
CA ALA A 79 3.84 -4.87 -2.32
C ALA A 79 4.00 -4.68 -0.81
N GLY A 80 5.19 -4.27 -0.36
CA GLY A 80 5.44 -3.96 1.04
C GLY A 80 4.67 -2.73 1.53
N ALA A 81 4.54 -1.69 0.71
CA ALA A 81 3.84 -0.47 1.11
C ALA A 81 2.32 -0.67 1.25
N PHE A 82 1.70 -1.34 0.28
CA PHE A 82 0.24 -1.54 0.26
C PHE A 82 -0.22 -2.75 1.10
N TYR A 83 0.62 -3.75 1.31
CA TYR A 83 0.21 -5.03 1.93
C TYR A 83 1.02 -5.46 3.15
N ARG A 84 1.81 -4.56 3.78
CA ARG A 84 2.69 -4.87 4.92
C ARG A 84 2.11 -5.83 5.95
N PHE A 85 0.88 -5.58 6.40
CA PHE A 85 0.18 -6.37 7.42
C PHE A 85 -1.03 -7.14 6.86
N ASN A 86 -1.41 -6.88 5.62
CA ASN A 86 -2.71 -7.28 5.07
C ASN A 86 -2.59 -8.24 3.87
N MET A 87 -1.37 -8.65 3.49
CA MET A 87 -1.16 -9.57 2.36
C MET A 87 -1.95 -10.88 2.49
N GLY A 88 -2.03 -11.46 3.69
CA GLY A 88 -2.71 -12.74 3.92
C GLY A 88 -4.22 -12.71 3.64
N GLY A 89 -4.85 -11.54 3.70
CA GLY A 89 -6.27 -11.34 3.37
C GLY A 89 -6.49 -10.69 2.01
N SER A 90 -5.43 -10.49 1.21
CA SER A 90 -5.55 -9.84 -0.09
C SER A 90 -6.18 -10.75 -1.15
N LEU A 91 -6.73 -10.12 -2.18
CA LEU A 91 -7.18 -10.78 -3.40
C LEU A 91 -6.00 -11.23 -4.28
N LEU A 92 -4.78 -10.76 -3.98
CA LEU A 92 -3.57 -11.20 -4.65
C LEU A 92 -3.32 -12.68 -4.32
N ARG A 93 -3.31 -13.52 -5.35
CA ARG A 93 -3.00 -14.94 -5.20
C ARG A 93 -1.50 -15.11 -5.08
N ALA A 94 -1.07 -16.00 -4.19
CA ALA A 94 0.32 -16.45 -4.17
C ALA A 94 0.71 -16.92 -5.58
N GLY A 95 1.83 -16.39 -6.09
CA GLY A 95 2.40 -16.87 -7.33
C GLY A 95 2.59 -18.38 -7.22
N ARG A 96 2.07 -19.14 -8.19
CA ARG A 96 2.40 -20.56 -8.28
C ARG A 96 3.91 -20.63 -8.47
N LEU A 97 4.62 -21.14 -7.46
CA LEU A 97 6.00 -21.56 -7.66
C LEU A 97 6.00 -22.51 -8.87
N PRO A 98 6.91 -22.35 -9.83
CA PRO A 98 7.03 -23.30 -10.92
C PRO A 98 7.15 -24.69 -10.28
N ARG A 99 6.22 -25.60 -10.61
CA ARG A 99 6.34 -27.00 -10.17
C ARG A 99 7.71 -27.44 -10.65
N LYS A 100 8.60 -27.83 -9.73
CA LYS A 100 9.86 -28.49 -10.11
C LYS A 100 9.44 -29.67 -11.01
N SER A 101 9.69 -29.56 -12.31
CA SER A 101 9.63 -30.71 -13.20
C SER A 101 10.55 -31.73 -12.57
N LYS A 102 10.05 -32.96 -12.35
CA LYS A 102 10.90 -34.05 -11.88
C LYS A 102 12.11 -34.10 -12.81
N VAL A 103 13.28 -33.71 -12.29
CA VAL A 103 14.54 -33.94 -13.01
C VAL A 103 14.65 -35.45 -13.06
N ALA A 104 14.52 -36.02 -14.27
CA ALA A 104 14.83 -37.42 -14.48
C ALA A 104 16.28 -37.61 -14.06
N HIS A 105 16.48 -38.32 -12.95
CA HIS A 105 17.80 -38.80 -12.58
C HIS A 105 18.05 -39.99 -13.50
N GLU A 106 18.73 -39.74 -14.61
CA GLU A 106 19.25 -40.80 -15.47
C GLU A 106 20.64 -41.21 -14.92
N PRO A 107 20.97 -42.51 -14.92
CA PRO A 107 22.00 -43.11 -14.06
C PRO A 107 23.43 -42.73 -14.42
#